data_AF-A0A1H0ICT7-F1
#
_entry.id   AF-A0A1H0ICT7-F1
#
_cell.length_a   1.000
_cell.length_b   1.000
_cell.length_c   1.000
_cell.angle_alpha   90.00
_cell.angle_beta   90.00
_cell.angle_gamma   90.00
#
_symmetry.space_group_name_H-M   'P 1'
#
loop_
_entity.id
_entity.type
_entity.pdbx_description
1 polymer ?
#
loop_
_entity_poly.entity_id
_entity_poly.type
_entity_poly.pdbx_seq_one_letter_code
_entity_poly.pdbx_strand_id
1 'polypeptide(L)'
;MLLSGCAGDAGDAATRPAPATFGPGPLVLSVEHVGGFTTPEELAARLPLVAVFGDGRVVAPGAQIEVYPPPALPALQVWQLDAEGVQTVVDRAVAAGVTATGDLGTPPVADAPATRFTLVTDEGTAVREVEALFELPGDSGVTMEQQAARGELIGLLDVLTSPEPLGATGPEPYQADAVAAVVAPWTDPGDPALAQPETAWPGPALPGEPLPGGVGLSCVVARGAEAASVLEVAGGATTLTPWVAPDGTRWSLRLRPLLPHETGCADLSGA
;
A
#
# COMPACT_ATOMS: atom_id res chain seq x y z
N MET A 1 8.98 39.59 -56.19
CA MET A 1 8.07 38.49 -55.81
C MET A 1 8.90 37.42 -55.10
N LEU A 2 8.30 36.76 -54.09
CA LEU A 2 8.88 35.89 -53.04
C LEU A 2 9.29 36.70 -51.79
N LEU A 3 8.41 36.99 -50.80
CA LEU A 3 7.63 36.16 -49.84
C LEU A 3 8.48 35.34 -48.85
N SER A 4 8.47 35.81 -47.60
CA SER A 4 8.35 35.14 -46.30
C SER A 4 9.13 33.88 -45.93
N GLY A 5 9.54 33.84 -44.64
CA GLY A 5 9.72 32.61 -43.88
C GLY A 5 10.31 32.85 -42.48
N CYS A 6 9.47 33.18 -41.50
CA CYS A 6 9.83 33.27 -40.09
C CYS A 6 10.32 31.90 -39.57
N ALA A 7 11.46 31.85 -38.91
CA ALA A 7 11.82 30.71 -38.06
C ALA A 7 11.11 30.92 -36.71
N GLY A 8 10.05 30.13 -36.50
CA GLY A 8 9.32 30.08 -35.25
C GLY A 8 10.10 29.35 -34.17
N ASP A 9 9.96 29.87 -32.96
CA ASP A 9 10.29 29.29 -31.66
C ASP A 9 10.29 27.75 -31.65
N ALA A 10 11.44 27.16 -31.34
CA ALA A 10 11.47 25.85 -30.73
C ALA A 10 10.96 26.03 -29.29
N GLY A 11 9.66 25.85 -29.11
CA GLY A 11 9.05 25.75 -27.80
C GLY A 11 9.76 24.66 -26.99
N ASP A 12 10.15 25.03 -25.78
CA ASP A 12 10.72 24.15 -24.77
C ASP A 12 9.78 22.95 -24.61
N ALA A 13 10.18 21.79 -25.13
CA ALA A 13 9.46 20.55 -24.86
C ALA A 13 9.68 20.29 -23.36
N ALA A 14 8.63 20.52 -22.56
CA ALA A 14 8.64 20.19 -21.15
C ALA A 14 9.20 18.78 -20.99
N THR A 15 10.23 18.64 -20.15
CA THR A 15 10.87 17.35 -19.93
C THR A 15 9.84 16.39 -19.36
N ARG A 16 9.72 15.20 -19.95
CA ARG A 16 8.81 14.14 -19.49
C ARG A 16 9.42 13.53 -18.22
N PRO A 17 8.72 13.54 -17.06
CA PRO A 17 9.24 12.93 -15.85
C PRO A 17 9.48 11.42 -16.05
N ALA A 18 10.62 10.91 -15.59
CA ALA A 18 10.98 9.50 -15.70
C ALA A 18 10.87 8.79 -14.34
N PRO A 19 10.57 7.48 -14.31
CA PRO A 19 10.62 6.68 -13.09
C PRO A 19 11.98 6.83 -12.38
N ALA A 20 11.96 6.98 -11.05
CA ALA A 20 13.20 6.97 -10.28
C ALA A 20 13.91 5.61 -10.38
N THR A 21 15.24 5.63 -10.44
CA THR A 21 16.07 4.41 -10.54
C THR A 21 16.89 4.13 -9.27
N PHE A 22 16.73 4.93 -8.22
CA PHE A 22 17.56 4.86 -7.02
C PHE A 22 16.90 4.02 -5.91
N GLY A 23 17.67 3.11 -5.30
CA GLY A 23 17.25 2.25 -4.18
C GLY A 23 16.92 0.80 -4.59
N PRO A 24 16.85 -0.13 -3.63
CA PRO A 24 16.38 -1.49 -3.90
C PRO A 24 14.88 -1.48 -4.22
N GLY A 25 14.47 -2.05 -5.35
CA GLY A 25 13.07 -2.03 -5.79
C GLY A 25 12.46 -0.62 -5.78
N PRO A 26 12.99 0.31 -6.59
CA PRO A 26 12.65 1.72 -6.50
C PRO A 26 11.14 1.90 -6.66
N LEU A 27 10.49 2.42 -5.63
CA LEU A 27 9.08 2.78 -5.69
C LEU A 27 8.90 3.82 -6.79
N VAL A 28 7.91 3.62 -7.66
CA VAL A 28 7.50 4.58 -8.70
C VAL A 28 6.21 5.25 -8.28
N LEU A 29 5.23 4.46 -7.84
CA LEU A 29 3.93 4.98 -7.39
C LEU A 29 3.42 4.11 -6.24
N SER A 30 2.94 4.72 -5.17
CA SER A 30 2.15 4.05 -4.13
C SER A 30 0.81 4.76 -3.99
N VAL A 31 -0.26 3.99 -3.81
CA VAL A 31 -1.56 4.52 -3.38
C VAL A 31 -1.98 3.80 -2.11
N GLU A 32 -2.20 4.56 -1.04
CA GLU A 32 -2.49 4.01 0.28
C GLU A 32 -3.61 4.76 1.00
N HIS A 33 -4.25 4.10 1.95
CA HIS A 33 -5.14 4.77 2.90
C HIS A 33 -4.36 5.21 4.14
N VAL A 34 -4.53 6.46 4.53
CA VAL A 34 -3.89 7.07 5.71
C VAL A 34 -4.96 7.56 6.69
N GLY A 35 -4.69 7.40 7.98
CA GLY A 35 -5.69 7.63 9.02
C GLY A 35 -6.94 6.75 8.88
N GLY A 36 -8.09 7.38 9.13
CA GLY A 36 -9.38 6.70 9.28
C GLY A 36 -9.54 6.04 10.66
N PHE A 37 -10.78 5.74 11.05
CA PHE A 37 -11.06 5.12 12.35
C PHE A 37 -10.97 3.59 12.28
N THR A 38 -9.84 3.04 12.72
CA THR A 38 -9.69 1.61 12.96
C THR A 38 -8.73 1.34 14.13
N THR A 39 -8.44 0.07 14.40
CA THR A 39 -7.50 -0.37 15.45
C THR A 39 -6.06 0.07 15.13
N PRO A 40 -5.24 0.39 16.15
CA PRO A 40 -3.82 0.70 15.95
C PRO A 40 -3.04 -0.40 15.22
N GLU A 41 -3.40 -1.67 15.45
CA GLU A 41 -2.78 -2.82 14.79
C GLU A 41 -3.09 -2.86 13.29
N GLU A 42 -4.32 -2.51 12.90
CA GLU A 42 -4.70 -2.43 11.49
C GLU A 42 -4.08 -1.24 10.78
N LEU A 43 -3.90 -0.10 11.46
CA LEU A 43 -3.16 1.05 10.92
C LEU A 43 -1.68 0.67 10.67
N ALA A 44 -1.03 0.05 11.65
CA ALA A 44 0.37 -0.34 11.55
C ALA A 44 0.61 -1.44 10.50
N ALA A 45 -0.31 -2.40 10.37
CA ALA A 45 -0.16 -3.51 9.43
C ALA A 45 -0.77 -3.23 8.05
N ARG A 46 -1.27 -2.01 7.78
CA ARG A 46 -1.96 -1.69 6.53
C ARG A 46 -1.03 -1.80 5.32
N LEU A 47 -1.54 -2.42 4.27
CA LEU A 47 -0.87 -2.48 2.96
C LEU A 47 -1.41 -1.36 2.07
N PRO A 48 -0.62 -0.83 1.12
CA PRO A 48 -1.12 0.06 0.10
C PRO A 48 -2.19 -0.64 -0.75
N LEU A 49 -3.09 0.16 -1.34
CA LEU A 49 -4.06 -0.30 -2.32
C LEU A 49 -3.36 -0.81 -3.60
N VAL A 50 -2.25 -0.16 -3.96
CA VAL A 50 -1.35 -0.60 -5.02
C VAL A 50 0.03 0.03 -4.84
N ALA A 51 1.09 -0.71 -5.17
CA ALA A 51 2.44 -0.20 -5.29
C ALA A 51 3.07 -0.65 -6.62
N VAL A 52 3.65 0.30 -7.37
CA VAL A 52 4.35 0.09 -8.63
C VAL A 52 5.83 0.35 -8.44
N PHE A 53 6.66 -0.56 -8.95
CA PHE A 53 8.12 -0.54 -8.83
C PHE A 53 8.79 -0.31 -10.18
N GLY A 54 10.01 0.25 -10.16
CA GLY A 54 10.76 0.55 -11.37
C GLY A 54 11.24 -0.68 -12.14
N ASP A 55 11.19 -1.86 -11.51
CA ASP A 55 11.39 -3.15 -12.19
C ASP A 55 10.12 -3.70 -12.86
N GLY A 56 9.02 -2.94 -12.84
CA GLY A 56 7.75 -3.27 -13.46
C GLY A 56 6.80 -4.08 -12.60
N ARG A 57 7.18 -4.46 -11.37
CA ARG A 57 6.24 -5.12 -10.47
C ARG A 57 5.13 -4.15 -10.06
N VAL A 58 3.88 -4.62 -10.16
CA VAL A 58 2.69 -3.97 -9.60
C VAL A 58 2.15 -4.90 -8.54
N VAL A 59 2.11 -4.47 -7.28
CA VAL A 59 1.63 -5.28 -6.15
C VAL A 59 0.35 -4.67 -5.59
N ALA A 60 -0.69 -5.47 -5.42
CA ALA A 60 -1.97 -5.05 -4.83
C ALA A 60 -2.59 -6.18 -3.99
N PRO A 61 -3.50 -5.86 -3.05
CA PRO A 61 -4.32 -6.85 -2.38
C PRO A 61 -5.10 -7.71 -3.38
N GLY A 62 -5.07 -9.02 -3.17
CA GLY A 62 -5.86 -9.99 -3.94
C GLY A 62 -7.28 -10.14 -3.42
N ALA A 63 -8.06 -10.99 -4.11
CA ALA A 63 -9.39 -11.36 -3.65
C ALA A 63 -9.34 -11.97 -2.24
N GLN A 64 -10.17 -11.44 -1.34
CA GLN A 64 -10.34 -11.93 0.02
C GLN A 64 -11.67 -12.66 0.15
N ILE A 65 -11.67 -13.77 0.91
CA ILE A 65 -12.89 -14.49 1.26
C ILE A 65 -13.53 -13.83 2.49
N GLU A 66 -14.86 -13.68 2.48
CA GLU A 66 -15.62 -13.14 3.63
C GLU A 66 -15.82 -14.20 4.72
N VAL A 67 -14.72 -14.70 5.27
CA VAL A 67 -14.70 -15.67 6.37
C VAL A 67 -14.14 -15.02 7.62
N TYR A 68 -14.80 -15.25 8.76
CA TYR A 68 -14.36 -14.76 10.07
C TYR A 68 -13.99 -15.90 11.02
N PRO A 69 -12.83 -15.85 11.70
CA PRO A 69 -11.77 -14.85 11.51
C PRO A 69 -11.03 -15.00 10.17
N PRO A 70 -10.55 -13.89 9.57
CA PRO A 70 -9.84 -13.95 8.30
C PRO A 70 -8.47 -14.63 8.47
N PRO A 71 -7.88 -15.15 7.37
CA PRO A 71 -6.53 -15.71 7.36
C PRO A 71 -5.48 -14.75 7.96
N ALA A 72 -4.45 -15.30 8.60
CA ALA A 72 -3.40 -14.50 9.25
C ALA A 72 -2.56 -13.67 8.26
N LEU A 73 -2.44 -14.14 7.02
CA LEU A 73 -1.75 -13.44 5.93
C LEU A 73 -2.75 -12.80 4.97
N PRO A 74 -2.54 -11.53 4.59
CA PRO A 74 -3.30 -10.93 3.50
C PRO A 74 -2.95 -11.60 2.17
N ALA A 75 -3.93 -11.77 1.31
CA ALA A 75 -3.69 -12.18 -0.06
C ALA A 75 -3.08 -11.01 -0.83
N LEU A 76 -1.89 -11.19 -1.40
CA LEU A 76 -1.24 -10.21 -2.26
C LEU A 76 -1.01 -10.82 -3.65
N GLN A 77 -1.22 -10.01 -4.68
CA GLN A 77 -0.99 -10.36 -6.06
C GLN A 77 0.06 -9.45 -6.67
N VAL A 78 0.79 -9.97 -7.65
CA VAL A 78 1.78 -9.23 -8.42
C VAL A 78 1.53 -9.39 -9.91
N TRP A 79 1.62 -8.28 -10.64
CA TRP A 79 1.69 -8.24 -12.09
C TRP A 79 3.06 -7.72 -12.51
N GLN A 80 3.42 -7.97 -13.77
CA GLN A 80 4.66 -7.50 -14.38
C GLN A 80 4.37 -6.63 -15.59
N LEU A 81 4.81 -5.36 -15.51
CA LEU A 81 4.88 -4.40 -16.61
C LEU A 81 6.26 -4.47 -17.28
N ASP A 82 6.34 -4.05 -18.54
CA ASP A 82 7.60 -3.68 -19.17
C ASP A 82 7.96 -2.21 -18.87
N ALA A 83 9.10 -1.76 -19.38
CA ALA A 83 9.58 -0.39 -19.14
C ALA A 83 8.62 0.69 -19.71
N GLU A 84 7.93 0.41 -20.82
CA GLU A 84 6.95 1.33 -21.40
C GLU A 84 5.68 1.41 -20.55
N GLY A 85 5.25 0.27 -20.00
CA GLY A 85 4.16 0.18 -19.02
C GLY A 85 4.45 0.99 -17.77
N VAL A 86 5.67 0.90 -17.20
CA VAL A 86 6.09 1.71 -16.05
C VAL A 86 6.10 3.20 -16.38
N GLN A 87 6.62 3.59 -17.55
CA GLN A 87 6.57 4.99 -17.97
C GLN A 87 5.11 5.47 -18.14
N THR A 88 4.23 4.61 -18.67
CA THR A 88 2.80 4.93 -18.81
C THR A 88 2.12 5.14 -17.46
N VAL A 89 2.54 4.42 -16.40
CA VAL A 89 2.08 4.68 -15.03
C VAL A 89 2.44 6.10 -14.59
N VAL A 90 3.69 6.54 -14.80
CA VAL A 90 4.13 7.90 -14.44
C VAL A 90 3.32 8.95 -15.20
N ASP A 91 3.18 8.78 -16.52
CA ASP A 91 2.42 9.72 -17.35
C ASP A 91 0.95 9.83 -16.90
N ARG A 92 0.32 8.69 -16.60
CA ARG A 92 -1.07 8.66 -16.10
C ARG A 92 -1.19 9.30 -14.72
N ALA A 93 -0.23 9.09 -13.84
CA ALA A 93 -0.22 9.74 -12.52
C ALA A 93 -0.12 11.26 -12.64
N VAL A 94 0.76 11.76 -13.51
CA VAL A 94 0.85 13.20 -13.82
C VAL A 94 -0.44 13.72 -14.43
N ALA A 95 -0.99 13.02 -15.42
CA ALA A 95 -2.23 13.41 -16.09
C ALA A 95 -3.45 13.42 -15.16
N ALA A 96 -3.52 12.47 -14.22
CA ALA A 96 -4.58 12.40 -13.21
C ALA A 96 -4.44 13.46 -12.10
N GLY A 97 -3.35 14.24 -12.10
CA GLY A 97 -3.15 15.34 -11.18
C GLY A 97 -2.49 14.96 -9.86
N VAL A 98 -1.70 13.87 -9.81
CA VAL A 98 -0.89 13.53 -8.61
C VAL A 98 0.15 14.62 -8.31
N THR A 99 0.66 15.32 -9.33
CA THR A 99 1.58 16.46 -9.16
C THR A 99 0.88 17.80 -9.02
N ALA A 100 -0.46 17.83 -9.09
CA ALA A 100 -1.24 19.07 -9.04
C ALA A 100 -1.45 19.56 -7.60
N THR A 101 -1.66 20.87 -7.45
CA THR A 101 -1.84 21.54 -6.15
C THR A 101 -3.25 22.10 -5.94
N GLY A 102 -4.19 21.82 -6.85
CA GLY A 102 -5.58 22.31 -6.74
C GLY A 102 -6.28 21.77 -5.48
N ASP A 103 -7.32 22.46 -5.02
CA ASP A 103 -8.13 21.93 -3.91
C ASP A 103 -8.98 20.74 -4.40
N LEU A 104 -9.08 19.67 -3.59
CA LEU A 104 -9.93 18.48 -3.86
C LEU A 104 -11.17 18.42 -2.95
N GLY A 105 -11.35 19.44 -2.12
CA GLY A 105 -12.41 19.53 -1.13
C GLY A 105 -12.13 18.69 0.11
N THR A 106 -12.75 19.09 1.21
CA THR A 106 -12.71 18.40 2.51
C THR A 106 -14.14 18.09 2.91
N PRO A 107 -14.75 17.03 2.35
CA PRO A 107 -16.12 16.67 2.67
C PRO A 107 -16.22 16.26 4.15
N PRO A 108 -17.35 16.52 4.83
CA PRO A 108 -17.51 16.24 6.26
C PRO A 108 -17.84 14.76 6.51
N VAL A 109 -17.03 13.85 5.99
CA VAL A 109 -17.19 12.40 6.21
C VAL A 109 -16.35 12.00 7.42
N ALA A 110 -17.02 11.74 8.54
CA ALA A 110 -16.36 11.28 9.74
C ALA A 110 -15.71 9.91 9.51
N ASP A 111 -14.57 9.68 10.15
CA ASP A 111 -13.91 8.39 10.28
C ASP A 111 -13.38 7.76 8.97
N ALA A 112 -13.62 8.39 7.82
CA ALA A 112 -13.07 7.98 6.54
C ALA A 112 -11.55 8.22 6.49
N PRO A 113 -10.78 7.30 5.89
CA PRO A 113 -9.38 7.57 5.61
C PRO A 113 -9.24 8.61 4.49
N ALA A 114 -8.07 9.24 4.43
CA ALA A 114 -7.63 9.89 3.21
C ALA A 114 -6.92 8.87 2.30
N THR A 115 -7.00 9.07 1.00
CA THR A 115 -6.22 8.30 0.01
C THR A 115 -5.01 9.13 -0.40
N ARG A 116 -3.82 8.63 -0.12
CA ARG A 116 -2.53 9.26 -0.45
C ARG A 116 -1.92 8.59 -1.68
N PHE A 117 -1.63 9.39 -2.69
CA PHE A 117 -0.87 9.02 -3.88
C PHE A 117 0.55 9.58 -3.74
N THR A 118 1.55 8.71 -3.80
CA THR A 118 2.97 9.08 -3.74
C THR A 118 3.63 8.68 -5.04
N LEU A 119 3.99 9.66 -5.87
CA LEU A 119 4.71 9.46 -7.14
C LEU A 119 6.18 9.83 -6.94
N VAL A 120 7.09 8.95 -7.36
CA VAL A 120 8.54 9.15 -7.27
C VAL A 120 9.14 9.12 -8.67
N THR A 121 9.68 10.25 -9.11
CA THR A 121 10.35 10.43 -10.40
C THR A 121 11.79 10.90 -10.19
N ASP A 122 12.53 11.04 -11.29
CA ASP A 122 13.83 11.72 -11.33
C ASP A 122 13.76 13.21 -10.94
N GLU A 123 12.59 13.84 -11.07
CA GLU A 123 12.33 15.22 -10.66
C GLU A 123 12.06 15.35 -9.15
N GLY A 124 11.73 14.26 -8.46
CA GLY A 124 11.50 14.22 -7.02
C GLY A 124 10.27 13.40 -6.62
N THR A 125 9.75 13.69 -5.42
CA THR A 125 8.56 13.02 -4.88
C THR A 125 7.38 13.98 -4.82
N ALA A 126 6.27 13.60 -5.45
CA ALA A 126 4.99 14.29 -5.36
C ALA A 126 4.02 13.47 -4.49
N VAL A 127 3.36 14.15 -3.56
CA VAL A 127 2.35 13.55 -2.68
C VAL A 127 1.03 14.28 -2.87
N ARG A 128 -0.04 13.52 -3.14
CA ARG A 128 -1.40 14.02 -3.29
C ARG A 128 -2.32 13.25 -2.37
N GLU A 129 -2.95 13.93 -1.43
CA GLU A 129 -3.84 13.32 -0.45
C GLU A 129 -5.28 13.80 -0.67
N VAL A 130 -6.24 12.87 -0.58
CA VAL A 130 -7.65 13.13 -0.86
C VAL A 130 -8.52 12.53 0.23
N GLU A 131 -9.18 13.40 1.00
CA GLU A 131 -10.10 12.98 2.07
C GLU A 131 -11.33 12.25 1.51
N ALA A 132 -11.66 11.08 2.07
CA ALA A 132 -12.87 10.31 1.76
C ALA A 132 -13.08 10.06 0.26
N LEU A 133 -12.03 9.59 -0.45
CA LEU A 133 -12.05 9.45 -1.91
C LEU A 133 -13.23 8.59 -2.40
N PHE A 134 -13.61 7.56 -1.65
CA PHE A 134 -14.64 6.58 -2.04
C PHE A 134 -15.99 6.80 -1.36
N GLU A 135 -16.02 7.53 -0.25
CA GLU A 135 -17.16 7.64 0.66
C GLU A 135 -17.97 8.93 0.44
N LEU A 136 -17.83 9.57 -0.72
CA LEU A 136 -18.36 10.91 -0.95
C LEU A 136 -19.90 10.90 -1.08
N PRO A 137 -20.64 11.53 -0.15
CA PRO A 137 -22.09 11.65 -0.27
C PRO A 137 -22.49 12.69 -1.33
N GLY A 138 -23.72 12.59 -1.84
CA GLY A 138 -24.23 13.50 -2.88
C GLY A 138 -24.35 14.96 -2.45
N ASP A 139 -24.40 15.25 -1.15
CA ASP A 139 -24.45 16.58 -0.53
C ASP A 139 -23.14 16.96 0.18
N SER A 140 -22.03 16.35 -0.23
CA SER A 140 -20.68 16.50 0.37
C SER A 140 -20.08 17.90 0.39
N GLY A 141 -20.68 18.88 -0.30
CA GLY A 141 -20.13 20.23 -0.44
C GLY A 141 -18.95 20.34 -1.41
N VAL A 142 -18.61 19.25 -2.11
CA VAL A 142 -17.59 19.22 -3.15
C VAL A 142 -18.14 19.83 -4.44
N THR A 143 -17.34 20.70 -5.07
CA THR A 143 -17.69 21.34 -6.34
C THR A 143 -17.59 20.37 -7.51
N MET A 144 -18.23 20.69 -8.66
CA MET A 144 -18.13 19.85 -9.86
C MET A 144 -16.68 19.69 -10.38
N GLU A 145 -15.85 20.73 -10.23
CA GLU A 145 -14.44 20.68 -10.64
C GLU A 145 -13.63 19.75 -9.74
N GLN A 146 -13.81 19.85 -8.42
CA GLN A 146 -13.21 18.94 -7.45
C GLN A 146 -13.68 17.50 -7.68
N GLN A 147 -14.98 17.30 -7.93
CA GLN A 147 -15.55 15.98 -8.27
C GLN A 147 -14.87 15.37 -9.50
N ALA A 148 -14.64 16.17 -10.54
CA ALA A 148 -13.95 15.72 -11.74
C ALA A 148 -12.49 15.33 -11.44
N ALA A 149 -11.75 16.17 -10.71
CA ALA A 149 -10.36 15.87 -10.34
C ALA A 149 -10.24 14.62 -9.45
N ARG A 150 -11.18 14.40 -8.52
CA ARG A 150 -11.27 13.17 -7.73
C ARG A 150 -11.55 11.95 -8.62
N GLY A 151 -12.41 12.12 -9.63
CA GLY A 151 -12.68 11.10 -10.65
C GLY A 151 -11.46 10.67 -11.45
N GLU A 152 -10.57 11.60 -11.79
CA GLU A 152 -9.30 11.28 -12.47
C GLU A 152 -8.38 10.41 -11.58
N LEU A 153 -8.31 10.71 -10.28
CA LEU A 153 -7.53 9.92 -9.31
C LEU A 153 -8.14 8.53 -9.06
N ILE A 154 -9.47 8.42 -9.05
CA ILE A 154 -10.16 7.11 -9.02
C ILE A 154 -9.83 6.31 -10.29
N GLY A 155 -9.95 6.93 -11.47
CA GLY A 155 -9.64 6.27 -12.74
C GLY A 155 -8.18 5.82 -12.85
N LEU A 156 -7.24 6.58 -12.26
CA LEU A 156 -5.86 6.15 -12.11
C LEU A 156 -5.76 4.88 -11.25
N LEU A 157 -6.36 4.87 -10.06
CA LEU A 157 -6.32 3.73 -9.16
C LEU A 157 -6.97 2.47 -9.76
N ASP A 158 -8.12 2.62 -10.43
CA ASP A 158 -8.82 1.52 -11.09
C ASP A 158 -7.91 0.81 -12.10
N VAL A 159 -7.18 1.58 -12.91
CA VAL A 159 -6.24 1.03 -13.88
C VAL A 159 -5.03 0.38 -13.21
N LEU A 160 -4.59 0.87 -12.05
CA LEU A 160 -3.42 0.30 -11.36
C LEU A 160 -3.74 -0.99 -10.59
N THR A 161 -4.97 -1.11 -10.06
CA THR A 161 -5.45 -2.33 -9.39
C THR A 161 -5.90 -3.41 -10.37
N SER A 162 -6.02 -3.08 -11.66
CA SER A 162 -6.24 -4.00 -12.79
C SER A 162 -5.38 -3.56 -13.99
N PRO A 163 -4.05 -3.79 -13.96
CA PRO A 163 -3.07 -3.17 -14.84
C PRO A 163 -2.92 -3.82 -16.22
N GLU A 164 -3.75 -4.81 -16.57
CA GLU A 164 -3.75 -5.44 -17.89
C GLU A 164 -3.89 -4.43 -19.06
N PRO A 165 -4.67 -3.34 -18.96
CA PRO A 165 -4.73 -2.30 -19.99
C PRO A 165 -3.42 -1.52 -20.17
N LEU A 166 -2.48 -1.62 -19.23
CA LEU A 166 -1.12 -1.08 -19.32
C LEU A 166 -0.12 -2.08 -19.92
N GLY A 167 -0.60 -3.24 -20.39
CA GLY A 167 0.25 -4.31 -20.91
C GLY A 167 0.82 -5.23 -19.83
N ALA A 168 0.30 -5.17 -18.60
CA ALA A 168 0.78 -6.03 -17.52
C ALA A 168 0.44 -7.50 -17.77
N THR A 169 1.33 -8.39 -17.32
CA THR A 169 1.14 -9.85 -17.31
C THR A 169 0.95 -10.34 -15.87
N GLY A 170 0.12 -11.37 -15.66
CA GLY A 170 -0.28 -11.87 -14.33
C GLY A 170 -1.80 -11.95 -14.17
N PRO A 171 -2.35 -11.91 -12.93
CA PRO A 171 -1.62 -11.87 -11.66
C PRO A 171 -1.02 -13.21 -11.23
N GLU A 172 0.08 -13.16 -10.48
CA GLU A 172 0.63 -14.27 -9.70
C GLU A 172 0.57 -13.97 -8.19
N PRO A 173 0.58 -14.99 -7.30
CA PRO A 173 0.71 -14.75 -5.87
C PRO A 173 2.04 -14.07 -5.53
N TYR A 174 2.00 -12.97 -4.79
CA TYR A 174 3.20 -12.27 -4.36
C TYR A 174 4.02 -13.13 -3.40
N GLN A 175 5.28 -13.38 -3.76
CA GLN A 175 6.25 -14.09 -2.93
C GLN A 175 7.10 -13.06 -2.17
N ALA A 176 6.86 -12.94 -0.87
CA ALA A 176 7.57 -11.97 -0.04
C ALA A 176 8.86 -12.58 0.53
N ASP A 177 9.97 -11.86 0.38
CA ASP A 177 11.27 -12.24 0.97
C ASP A 177 11.35 -11.99 2.47
N ALA A 178 10.39 -11.21 3.00
CA ALA A 178 10.30 -10.84 4.40
C ALA A 178 8.87 -10.60 4.84
N VAL A 179 8.62 -10.84 6.12
CA VAL A 179 7.33 -10.62 6.76
C VAL A 179 7.58 -9.84 8.04
N ALA A 180 6.90 -8.71 8.18
CA ALA A 180 6.82 -8.02 9.46
C ALA A 180 5.65 -8.57 10.27
N ALA A 181 5.81 -8.62 11.58
CA ALA A 181 4.74 -8.92 12.52
C ALA A 181 4.57 -7.72 13.45
N VAL A 182 3.39 -7.10 13.40
CA VAL A 182 2.97 -6.12 14.41
C VAL A 182 2.48 -6.89 15.63
N VAL A 183 3.07 -6.59 16.78
CA VAL A 183 2.96 -7.37 18.01
C VAL A 183 2.17 -6.59 19.06
N ALA A 184 1.10 -7.21 19.56
CA ALA A 184 0.31 -6.74 20.69
C ALA A 184 0.17 -7.85 21.75
N PRO A 185 0.03 -7.52 23.04
CA PRO A 185 -0.31 -8.50 24.06
C PRO A 185 -1.56 -9.29 23.67
N TRP A 186 -1.53 -10.61 23.89
CA TRP A 186 -2.71 -11.43 23.60
C TRP A 186 -3.86 -11.10 24.55
N THR A 187 -5.06 -11.05 23.98
CA THR A 187 -6.32 -10.90 24.72
C THR A 187 -7.26 -12.03 24.37
N ASP A 188 -7.91 -12.61 25.38
CA ASP A 188 -8.94 -13.63 25.18
C ASP A 188 -10.13 -13.02 24.41
N PRO A 189 -10.53 -13.58 23.26
CA PRO A 189 -11.72 -13.10 22.55
C PRO A 189 -13.01 -13.25 23.37
N GLY A 190 -13.02 -14.05 24.44
CA GLY A 190 -14.13 -14.19 25.38
C GLY A 190 -15.33 -14.99 24.86
N ASP A 191 -15.53 -15.04 23.54
CA ASP A 191 -16.48 -15.92 22.87
C ASP A 191 -15.81 -17.27 22.53
N PRO A 192 -16.28 -18.40 23.10
CA PRO A 192 -15.77 -19.73 22.76
C PRO A 192 -15.88 -20.09 21.28
N ALA A 193 -16.83 -19.50 20.54
CA ALA A 193 -16.98 -19.70 19.10
C ALA A 193 -15.83 -19.09 18.28
N LEU A 194 -15.08 -18.14 18.88
CA LEU A 194 -13.93 -17.49 18.26
C LEU A 194 -12.59 -18.07 18.71
N ALA A 195 -12.61 -19.05 19.61
CA ALA A 195 -11.40 -19.69 20.10
C ALA A 195 -10.60 -20.33 18.95
N GLN A 196 -9.33 -19.96 18.84
CA GLN A 196 -8.40 -20.52 17.87
C GLN A 196 -7.37 -21.41 18.58
N PRO A 197 -6.87 -22.47 17.94
CA PRO A 197 -5.74 -23.22 18.47
C PRO A 197 -4.51 -22.31 18.53
N GLU A 198 -3.77 -22.39 19.64
CA GLU A 198 -2.49 -21.68 19.77
C GLU A 198 -1.44 -22.26 18.82
N THR A 199 -0.55 -21.40 18.34
CA THR A 199 0.49 -21.77 17.37
C THR A 199 1.84 -21.27 17.87
N ALA A 200 2.86 -22.13 17.81
CA ALA A 200 4.22 -21.74 18.17
C ALA A 200 4.77 -20.72 17.16
N TRP A 201 5.35 -19.63 17.64
CA TRP A 201 5.95 -18.60 16.80
C TRP A 201 7.33 -19.03 16.29
N PRO A 202 7.56 -19.15 14.96
CA PRO A 202 8.82 -19.61 14.40
C PRO A 202 9.79 -18.47 14.03
N GLY A 203 9.40 -17.21 14.25
CA GLY A 203 10.15 -16.02 13.83
C GLY A 203 11.02 -15.40 14.93
N PRO A 204 11.39 -14.10 14.77
CA PRO A 204 12.30 -13.42 15.70
C PRO A 204 11.71 -13.31 17.11
N ALA A 205 12.57 -13.06 18.09
CA ALA A 205 12.13 -12.88 19.49
C ALA A 205 11.08 -11.76 19.64
N LEU A 206 9.92 -12.11 20.18
CA LEU A 206 8.83 -11.18 20.50
C LEU A 206 9.10 -10.46 21.84
N PRO A 207 8.64 -9.21 22.03
CA PRO A 207 7.79 -8.44 21.10
C PRO A 207 8.56 -7.64 20.05
N GLY A 208 9.89 -7.62 20.09
CA GLY A 208 10.72 -6.85 19.16
C GLY A 208 10.88 -5.39 19.55
N GLU A 209 11.00 -4.53 18.53
CA GLU A 209 11.23 -3.10 18.71
C GLU A 209 9.89 -2.34 18.81
N PRO A 210 9.79 -1.27 19.63
CA PRO A 210 8.57 -0.47 19.70
C PRO A 210 8.26 0.18 18.35
N LEU A 211 7.00 0.13 17.94
CA LEU A 211 6.58 0.89 16.77
C LEU A 211 6.46 2.39 17.09
N PRO A 212 6.76 3.27 16.12
CA PRO A 212 6.49 4.71 16.25
C PRO A 212 4.99 4.97 16.52
N GLY A 213 4.67 6.08 17.20
CA GLY A 213 3.28 6.51 17.44
C GLY A 213 2.72 6.23 18.84
N GLY A 214 3.46 5.53 19.71
CA GLY A 214 3.16 5.48 21.16
C GLY A 214 1.92 4.66 21.55
N VAL A 215 1.46 3.76 20.67
CA VAL A 215 0.26 2.92 20.85
C VAL A 215 0.52 1.60 21.60
N GLY A 216 1.71 1.42 22.17
CA GLY A 216 2.07 0.19 22.91
C GLY A 216 2.27 -1.05 22.03
N LEU A 217 2.37 -0.86 20.72
CA LEU A 217 2.69 -1.92 19.76
C LEU A 217 4.19 -2.05 19.56
N SER A 218 4.63 -3.27 19.26
CA SER A 218 6.01 -3.56 18.84
C SER A 218 6.01 -4.25 17.49
N CYS A 219 7.19 -4.46 16.92
CA CYS A 219 7.34 -5.13 15.64
C CYS A 219 8.63 -5.94 15.56
N VAL A 220 8.55 -7.04 14.83
CA VAL A 220 9.69 -7.85 14.39
C VAL A 220 9.62 -8.06 12.88
N VAL A 221 10.77 -8.33 12.26
CA VAL A 221 10.84 -8.68 10.83
C VAL A 221 11.54 -10.02 10.67
N ALA A 222 10.82 -11.00 10.13
CA ALA A 222 11.38 -12.26 9.69
C ALA A 222 11.93 -12.11 8.26
N ARG A 223 13.12 -12.66 7.99
CA ARG A 223 13.77 -12.58 6.66
C ARG A 223 14.33 -13.93 6.22
N GLY A 224 14.41 -14.14 4.90
CA GLY A 224 15.03 -15.34 4.34
C GLY A 224 14.37 -16.63 4.83
N ALA A 225 15.16 -17.58 5.35
CA ALA A 225 14.64 -18.85 5.85
C ALA A 225 13.62 -18.69 6.99
N GLU A 226 13.77 -17.67 7.83
CA GLU A 226 12.83 -17.39 8.91
C GLU A 226 11.49 -16.88 8.37
N ALA A 227 11.51 -16.05 7.32
CA ALA A 227 10.30 -15.60 6.63
C ALA A 227 9.55 -16.78 6.01
N ALA A 228 10.27 -17.73 5.38
CA ALA A 228 9.67 -18.95 4.85
C ALA A 228 8.97 -19.77 5.94
N SER A 229 9.59 -19.94 7.11
CA SER A 229 8.96 -20.64 8.25
C SER A 229 7.74 -19.90 8.79
N VAL A 230 7.78 -18.57 8.89
CA VAL A 230 6.63 -17.76 9.30
C VAL A 230 5.48 -17.89 8.29
N LEU A 231 5.76 -17.77 7.00
CA LEU A 231 4.76 -17.88 5.93
C LEU A 231 4.10 -19.26 5.89
N GLU A 232 4.88 -20.32 6.04
CA GLU A 232 4.37 -21.70 6.07
C GLU A 232 3.39 -21.92 7.23
N VAL A 233 3.81 -21.55 8.46
CA VAL A 233 2.97 -21.72 9.66
C VAL A 233 1.73 -20.81 9.59
N ALA A 234 1.89 -19.59 9.11
CA ALA A 234 0.78 -18.63 8.99
C ALA A 234 -0.27 -19.03 7.95
N GLY A 235 0.08 -19.89 6.97
CA GLY A 235 -0.86 -20.38 5.96
C GLY A 235 -2.06 -21.17 6.54
N GLY A 236 -1.92 -21.72 7.76
CA GLY A 236 -3.01 -22.38 8.49
C GLY A 236 -3.61 -21.55 9.63
N ALA A 237 -3.11 -20.33 9.85
CA ALA A 237 -3.49 -19.48 10.96
C ALA A 237 -4.53 -18.42 10.56
N THR A 238 -5.15 -17.81 11.56
CA THR A 238 -6.09 -16.70 11.40
C THR A 238 -5.60 -15.48 12.16
N THR A 239 -6.23 -14.34 11.91
CA THR A 239 -5.94 -13.09 12.65
C THR A 239 -6.23 -13.17 14.15
N LEU A 240 -6.94 -14.20 14.62
CA LEU A 240 -7.21 -14.44 16.04
C LEU A 240 -6.32 -15.56 16.64
N THR A 241 -5.41 -16.16 15.87
CA THR A 241 -4.50 -17.20 16.37
C THR A 241 -3.62 -16.66 17.50
N PRO A 242 -3.64 -17.27 18.70
CA PRO A 242 -2.67 -16.97 19.75
C PRO A 242 -1.29 -17.48 19.37
N TRP A 243 -0.32 -16.58 19.25
CA TRP A 243 1.06 -16.94 18.93
C TRP A 243 1.86 -17.11 20.21
N VAL A 244 2.52 -18.27 20.36
CA VAL A 244 3.27 -18.62 21.57
C VAL A 244 4.76 -18.43 21.33
N ALA A 245 5.36 -17.50 22.08
CA ALA A 245 6.80 -17.28 22.09
C ALA A 245 7.53 -18.44 22.82
N PRO A 246 8.86 -18.62 22.62
CA PRO A 246 9.61 -19.71 23.25
C PRO A 246 9.56 -19.74 24.80
N ASP A 247 9.28 -18.60 25.43
CA ASP A 247 9.11 -18.46 26.88
C ASP A 247 7.70 -18.82 27.38
N GLY A 248 6.79 -19.17 26.46
CA GLY A 248 5.38 -19.50 26.74
C GLY A 248 4.44 -18.29 26.73
N THR A 249 4.94 -17.08 26.48
CA THR A 249 4.12 -15.87 26.42
C THR A 249 3.24 -15.88 25.16
N ARG A 250 1.96 -15.51 25.30
CA ARG A 250 1.02 -15.40 24.19
C ARG A 250 0.97 -13.98 23.63
N TRP A 251 0.95 -13.88 22.31
CA TRP A 251 0.89 -12.63 21.55
C TRP A 251 -0.22 -12.66 20.49
N SER A 252 -0.78 -11.49 20.22
CA SER A 252 -1.58 -11.23 19.03
C SER A 252 -0.67 -10.64 17.95
N LEU A 253 -0.65 -11.24 16.76
CA LEU A 253 0.19 -10.79 15.65
C LEU A 253 -0.66 -10.38 14.45
N ARG A 254 -0.37 -9.21 13.87
CA ARG A 254 -0.77 -8.89 12.49
C ARG A 254 0.42 -9.09 11.58
N LEU A 255 0.35 -10.10 10.73
CA LEU A 255 1.41 -10.44 9.79
C LEU A 255 1.23 -9.64 8.50
N ARG A 256 2.31 -9.02 8.05
CA ARG A 256 2.33 -8.17 6.85
C ARG A 256 3.56 -8.51 6.02
N PRO A 257 3.39 -9.10 4.84
CA PRO A 257 4.47 -9.21 3.86
C PRO A 257 5.08 -7.84 3.58
N LEU A 258 6.40 -7.72 3.56
CA LEU A 258 7.08 -6.48 3.19
C LEU A 258 7.15 -6.35 1.67
N LEU A 259 6.91 -5.14 1.18
CA LEU A 259 7.08 -4.75 -0.20
C LEU A 259 8.56 -4.44 -0.50
N PRO A 260 8.99 -4.47 -1.78
CA PRO A 260 10.40 -4.32 -2.17
C PRO A 260 11.15 -3.11 -1.62
N HIS A 261 10.46 -1.97 -1.47
CA HIS A 261 11.03 -0.72 -0.97
C HIS A 261 11.08 -0.63 0.57
N GLU A 262 10.41 -1.56 1.26
CA GLU A 262 10.29 -1.55 2.72
C GLU A 262 11.43 -2.36 3.36
N THR A 263 12.11 -1.70 4.28
CA THR A 263 13.34 -2.17 4.93
C THR A 263 13.10 -2.68 6.35
N GLY A 264 11.98 -2.36 6.98
CA GLY A 264 11.58 -2.99 8.24
C GLY A 264 10.44 -2.29 8.96
N CYS A 265 10.39 -2.47 10.29
CA CYS A 265 9.32 -1.97 11.15
C CYS A 265 9.13 -0.44 11.11
N ALA A 266 10.18 0.31 10.79
CA ALA A 266 10.11 1.77 10.66
C ALA A 266 9.24 2.21 9.47
N ASP A 267 9.06 1.35 8.46
CA ASP A 267 8.26 1.63 7.27
C ASP A 267 6.77 1.33 7.46
N LEU A 268 6.38 0.78 8.63
CA LEU A 268 5.00 0.40 8.95
C LEU A 268 4.16 1.53 9.56
N SER A 269 4.60 2.78 9.41
CA SER A 269 3.88 3.93 9.95
C SER A 269 2.69 4.30 9.06
N GLY A 270 1.55 3.62 9.25
CA GLY A 270 0.24 4.04 8.75
C GLY A 270 -0.32 5.26 9.53
N ALA A 271 0.50 6.30 9.68
CA ALA A 271 0.14 7.57 10.30
C ALA A 271 -0.33 8.60 9.26
#